data_AF-A0A1F1UA45-F1
#
_entry.id   AF-A0A1F1UA45-F1
#
_cell.length_a   1.000
_cell.length_b   1.000
_cell.length_c   1.000
_cell.angle_alpha   90.00
_cell.angle_beta   90.00
_cell.angle_gamma   90.00
#
_symmetry.space_group_name_H-M   'P 1'
#
loop_
_entity.id
_entity.type
_entity.pdbx_description
1 polymer ?
#
loop_
_entity_poly.entity_id
_entity_poly.type
_entity_poly.pdbx_seq_one_letter_code
_entity_poly.pdbx_strand_id
1 'polypeptide(L)'
;MSQLVERPRHGDMRAELLRVRQRMEVDTLDYKRTLKAAARCMSQREMAEVLGMSQPAVAKALQRAASVPEVLAGHEAASPYEVCQRYAAGFIDRTEVVRQLVAWPYKPTPWANEYGEYEESMDGTWEEVVEAADKGLIDDAIYDEVLKKTAG
;
A
#
# COMPACT_ATOMS: atom_id res chain seq x y z
N MET A 1 -26.21 0.14 -35.63
CA MET A 1 -24.79 -0.21 -35.42
C MET A 1 -24.61 -0.61 -33.96
N SER A 2 -24.77 -1.90 -33.66
CA SER A 2 -24.58 -2.42 -32.30
C SER A 2 -23.07 -2.53 -32.07
N GLN A 3 -22.51 -1.71 -31.18
CA GLN A 3 -21.15 -1.91 -30.72
C GLN A 3 -21.12 -3.22 -29.92
N LEU A 4 -20.54 -4.25 -30.52
CA LEU A 4 -20.06 -5.42 -29.81
C LEU A 4 -18.98 -4.92 -28.85
N VAL A 5 -19.37 -4.65 -27.60
CA VAL A 5 -18.41 -4.53 -26.50
C VAL A 5 -17.79 -5.92 -26.38
N GLU A 6 -16.59 -6.10 -26.94
CA GLU A 6 -15.82 -7.31 -26.75
C GLU A 6 -15.72 -7.58 -25.25
N ARG A 7 -16.26 -8.72 -24.81
CA ARG A 7 -16.20 -9.08 -23.41
C ARG A 7 -14.72 -9.29 -23.03
N PRO A 8 -14.19 -8.57 -22.03
CA PRO A 8 -12.81 -8.74 -21.62
C PRO A 8 -12.55 -10.20 -21.24
N ARG A 9 -11.38 -10.71 -21.63
CA ARG A 9 -10.98 -12.08 -21.26
C ARG A 9 -10.90 -12.17 -19.73
N HIS A 10 -11.24 -13.33 -19.19
CA HIS A 10 -11.35 -13.54 -17.75
C HIS A 10 -10.06 -13.19 -16.97
N GLY A 11 -8.89 -13.39 -17.57
CA GLY A 11 -7.60 -12.97 -16.99
C GLY A 11 -7.45 -11.44 -16.92
N ASP A 12 -7.79 -10.74 -18.00
CA ASP A 12 -7.71 -9.28 -18.09
C ASP A 12 -8.64 -8.63 -17.04
N MET A 13 -9.84 -9.19 -16.84
CA MET A 13 -10.79 -8.71 -15.82
C MET A 13 -10.32 -9.00 -14.38
N ARG A 14 -9.61 -10.11 -14.14
CA ARG A 14 -9.02 -10.40 -12.82
C ARG A 14 -7.93 -9.40 -12.46
N ALA A 15 -7.02 -9.13 -13.40
CA ALA A 15 -5.97 -8.12 -13.21
C ALA A 15 -6.57 -6.72 -13.02
N GLU A 16 -7.60 -6.38 -13.82
CA GLU A 16 -8.34 -5.13 -13.68
C GLU A 16 -8.94 -5.00 -12.27
N LEU A 17 -9.64 -6.04 -11.79
CA LEU A 17 -10.28 -6.06 -10.48
C LEU A 17 -9.26 -5.91 -9.33
N LEU A 18 -8.12 -6.59 -9.41
CA LEU A 18 -7.06 -6.46 -8.41
C LEU A 18 -6.51 -5.03 -8.38
N ARG A 19 -6.18 -4.47 -9.54
CA ARG A 19 -5.63 -3.10 -9.64
C ARG A 19 -6.60 -2.04 -9.11
N VAL A 20 -7.90 -2.10 -9.45
CA VAL A 20 -8.87 -1.12 -8.90
C VAL A 20 -9.05 -1.25 -7.39
N ARG A 21 -8.98 -2.48 -6.86
CA ARG A 21 -8.99 -2.71 -5.41
C ARG A 21 -7.77 -2.08 -4.74
N GLN A 22 -6.57 -2.31 -5.27
CA GLN A 22 -5.34 -1.75 -4.70
C GLN A 22 -5.30 -0.23 -4.80
N ARG A 23 -5.82 0.34 -5.90
CA ARG A 23 -5.98 1.80 -6.03
C ARG A 23 -6.85 2.37 -4.90
N MET A 24 -7.99 1.74 -4.60
CA MET A 24 -8.84 2.16 -3.48
C MET A 24 -8.14 2.04 -2.11
N GLU A 25 -7.38 0.97 -1.88
CA GLU A 25 -6.64 0.76 -0.63
C GLU A 25 -5.54 1.82 -0.46
N VAL A 26 -4.74 2.10 -1.49
CA VAL A 26 -3.71 3.15 -1.49
C VAL A 26 -4.31 4.55 -1.37
N ASP A 27 -5.35 4.89 -2.13
CA ASP A 27 -6.04 6.18 -2.03
C ASP A 27 -6.59 6.42 -0.61
N THR A 28 -7.04 5.35 0.07
CA THR A 28 -7.48 5.42 1.46
C THR A 28 -6.33 5.72 2.42
N LEU A 29 -5.14 5.16 2.21
CA LEU A 29 -3.94 5.47 2.99
C LEU A 29 -3.51 6.93 2.78
N ASP A 30 -3.44 7.36 1.53
CA ASP A 30 -3.03 8.72 1.16
C ASP A 30 -4.02 9.77 1.65
N TYR A 31 -5.32 9.48 1.60
CA TYR A 31 -6.34 10.33 2.22
C TYR A 31 -6.10 10.49 3.72
N LYS A 32 -5.86 9.39 4.45
CA LYS A 32 -5.60 9.44 5.91
C LYS A 32 -4.31 10.19 6.23
N ARG A 33 -3.23 10.00 5.47
CA ARG A 33 -1.98 10.77 5.64
C ARG A 33 -2.19 12.25 5.36
N THR A 34 -2.96 12.58 4.32
CA THR A 34 -3.32 13.97 3.99
C THR A 34 -4.13 14.62 5.11
N LEU A 35 -5.07 13.89 5.73
CA LEU A 35 -5.80 14.38 6.91
C LEU A 35 -4.84 14.70 8.08
N LYS A 36 -3.88 13.81 8.36
CA LYS A 36 -2.86 14.04 9.42
C LYS A 36 -2.01 15.27 9.11
N ALA A 37 -1.57 15.42 7.86
CA ALA A 37 -0.76 16.56 7.43
C ALA A 37 -1.55 17.88 7.53
N ALA A 38 -2.79 17.90 7.03
CA ALA A 38 -3.68 19.05 7.11
C ALA A 38 -3.95 19.48 8.56
N ALA A 39 -4.15 18.54 9.48
CA ALA A 39 -4.36 18.85 10.90
C ALA A 39 -3.18 19.55 11.59
N ARG A 40 -1.99 19.59 10.96
CA ARG A 40 -0.83 20.33 11.48
C ARG A 40 -0.92 21.84 11.17
N CYS A 41 -1.70 22.25 10.17
CA CYS A 41 -1.81 23.64 9.72
C CYS A 41 -3.23 24.15 9.54
N MET A 42 -4.26 23.31 9.70
CA MET A 42 -5.67 23.65 9.57
C MET A 42 -6.45 23.25 10.83
N SER A 43 -7.41 24.07 11.21
CA SER A 43 -8.41 23.70 12.21
C SER A 43 -9.40 22.66 11.67
N GLN A 44 -10.03 21.88 12.55
CA GLN A 44 -11.06 20.92 12.13
C GLN A 44 -12.26 21.60 11.45
N ARG A 45 -12.51 22.90 11.70
CA ARG A 45 -13.55 23.67 11.02
C ARG A 45 -13.18 23.96 9.57
N GLU A 46 -11.96 24.43 9.31
CA GLU A 46 -11.47 24.66 7.94
C GLU A 46 -11.42 23.35 7.16
N MET A 47 -10.98 22.26 7.79
CA MET A 47 -11.01 20.94 7.17
C MET A 47 -12.44 20.48 6.86
N ALA A 48 -13.40 20.74 7.76
CA ALA A 48 -14.81 20.40 7.56
C ALA A 48 -15.41 21.16 6.36
N GLU A 49 -15.08 22.44 6.21
CA GLU A 49 -15.48 23.27 5.08
C GLU A 49 -14.91 22.73 3.76
N VAL A 50 -13.61 22.40 3.71
CA VAL A 50 -12.96 21.86 2.50
C VAL A 50 -13.52 20.49 2.11
N LEU A 51 -13.77 19.62 3.09
CA LEU A 51 -14.22 18.24 2.84
C LEU A 51 -15.73 18.12 2.66
N GLY A 52 -16.50 19.20 2.87
CA GLY A 52 -17.97 19.14 2.89
C GLY A 52 -18.51 18.22 3.99
N MET A 53 -17.81 18.13 5.12
CA MET A 53 -18.14 17.25 6.25
C MET A 53 -18.56 18.07 7.47
N SER A 54 -19.18 17.42 8.46
CA SER A 54 -19.35 18.05 9.77
C SER A 54 -18.04 17.98 10.56
N GLN A 55 -17.81 18.95 11.47
CA GLN A 55 -16.62 18.95 12.33
C GLN A 55 -16.48 17.65 13.17
N PRO A 56 -17.56 17.06 13.76
CA PRO A 56 -17.46 15.76 14.42
C PRO A 56 -17.05 14.62 13.48
N ALA A 57 -17.47 14.66 12.21
CA ALA A 57 -17.07 13.67 11.21
C ALA A 57 -15.57 13.78 10.88
N VAL A 58 -15.03 15.01 10.81
CA VAL A 58 -13.59 15.26 10.68
C VAL A 58 -12.83 14.72 11.89
N ALA A 59 -13.29 14.97 13.12
CA ALA A 59 -12.67 14.42 14.32
C ALA A 59 -12.58 12.88 14.28
N LYS A 60 -13.66 12.21 13.86
CA LYS A 60 -13.68 10.75 13.70
C LYS A 60 -12.77 10.27 12.57
N ALA A 61 -12.66 11.02 11.48
CA ALA A 61 -11.75 10.71 10.38
C ALA A 61 -10.28 10.82 10.83
N LEU A 62 -9.93 11.87 11.57
CA LEU A 62 -8.59 12.06 12.16
C LEU A 62 -8.24 10.95 13.15
N GLN A 63 -9.19 10.54 14.01
CA GLN A 63 -8.98 9.42 14.93
C GLN A 63 -8.63 8.12 14.18
N ARG A 64 -9.33 7.84 13.07
CA ARG A 64 -9.04 6.66 12.22
C ARG A 64 -7.75 6.80 11.43
N ALA A 65 -7.33 8.02 11.13
CA ALA A 65 -6.08 8.28 10.44
C ALA A 65 -4.87 8.17 11.38
N ALA A 66 -5.05 8.35 12.69
CA ALA A 66 -3.95 8.41 13.66
C ALA A 66 -3.03 7.17 13.63
N SER A 67 -3.57 5.98 13.39
CA SER A 67 -2.80 4.73 13.33
C SER A 67 -2.13 4.46 11.98
N VAL A 68 -2.38 5.28 10.94
CA VAL A 68 -1.76 5.07 9.63
C VAL A 68 -0.29 5.53 9.68
N PRO A 69 0.66 4.64 9.37
CA PRO A 69 2.07 4.98 9.29
C PRO A 69 2.34 6.06 8.22
N GLU A 70 3.27 6.97 8.52
CA GLU A 70 3.80 7.91 7.53
C GLU A 70 4.67 7.17 6.52
N VAL A 71 4.76 7.72 5.30
CA VAL A 71 5.68 7.23 4.28
C VAL A 71 7.12 7.31 4.78
N LEU A 72 7.92 6.27 4.49
CA LEU A 72 9.32 6.22 4.86
C LEU A 72 10.11 7.24 4.03
N ALA A 73 11.04 7.97 4.65
CA ALA A 73 11.86 8.94 3.93
C ALA A 73 12.61 8.29 2.75
N GLY A 74 12.56 8.93 1.59
CA GLY A 74 13.15 8.40 0.35
C GLY A 74 12.34 7.31 -0.36
N HIS A 75 11.17 6.95 0.19
CA HIS A 75 10.22 6.02 -0.38
C HIS A 75 8.89 6.71 -0.66
N GLU A 76 8.04 6.04 -1.42
CA GLU A 76 6.67 6.50 -1.67
C GLU A 76 5.66 5.81 -0.74
N ALA A 77 6.07 4.74 -0.05
CA ALA A 77 5.21 3.92 0.80
C ALA A 77 5.68 3.90 2.26
N ALA A 78 4.83 3.41 3.16
CA ALA A 78 5.19 3.21 4.57
C ALA A 78 5.58 1.76 4.92
N SER A 79 5.35 0.80 4.02
CA SER A 79 5.80 -0.58 4.16
C SER A 79 6.15 -1.20 2.80
N PRO A 80 6.97 -2.28 2.75
CA PRO A 80 7.19 -3.07 1.53
C PRO A 80 5.89 -3.55 0.89
N TYR A 81 4.90 -3.94 1.69
CA TYR A 81 3.61 -4.36 1.17
C TYR A 81 2.94 -3.21 0.41
N GLU A 82 2.92 -2.00 0.96
CA GLU A 82 2.36 -0.83 0.28
C GLU A 82 3.14 -0.47 -0.99
N VAL A 83 4.46 -0.65 -1.05
CA VAL A 83 5.24 -0.51 -2.29
C VAL A 83 4.65 -1.41 -3.38
N CYS A 84 4.37 -2.68 -3.06
CA CYS A 84 3.73 -3.62 -3.97
C CYS A 84 2.29 -3.23 -4.31
N GLN A 85 1.50 -2.71 -3.35
CA GLN A 85 0.14 -2.22 -3.62
C GLN A 85 0.15 -1.06 -4.61
N ARG A 86 1.10 -0.12 -4.49
CA ARG A 86 1.27 1.02 -5.40
C ARG A 86 1.61 0.54 -6.82
N TYR A 87 2.47 -0.46 -6.95
CA TYR A 87 2.76 -1.08 -8.25
C TYR A 87 1.53 -1.75 -8.85
N ALA A 88 0.84 -2.60 -8.07
CA ALA A 88 -0.38 -3.28 -8.50
C ALA A 88 -1.51 -2.29 -8.87
N ALA A 89 -1.58 -1.14 -8.21
CA ALA A 89 -2.51 -0.05 -8.51
C ALA A 89 -2.12 0.79 -9.75
N GLY A 90 -0.90 0.60 -10.27
CA GLY A 90 -0.34 1.34 -11.40
C GLY A 90 0.15 2.75 -11.06
N PHE A 91 0.43 3.04 -9.78
CA PHE A 91 1.00 4.32 -9.36
C PHE A 91 2.52 4.40 -9.58
N ILE A 92 3.20 3.27 -9.50
CA ILE A 92 4.64 3.14 -9.78
C ILE A 92 4.87 2.02 -10.80
N ASP A 93 5.94 2.13 -11.57
CA ASP A 93 6.30 1.13 -12.56
C ASP A 93 7.21 0.02 -11.99
N ARG A 94 7.57 -0.94 -12.84
CA ARG A 94 8.44 -2.07 -12.47
C ARG A 94 9.84 -1.60 -12.00
N THR A 95 10.38 -0.55 -12.60
CA THR A 95 11.70 -0.04 -12.22
C THR A 95 11.66 0.52 -10.80
N GLU A 96 10.59 1.26 -10.50
CA GLU A 96 10.43 1.96 -9.23
C GLU A 96 10.07 1.01 -8.08
N VAL A 97 9.20 0.02 -8.30
CA VAL A 97 8.89 -1.00 -7.27
C VAL A 97 10.16 -1.78 -6.88
N VAL A 98 10.99 -2.18 -7.84
CA VAL A 98 12.25 -2.87 -7.57
C VAL A 98 13.22 -1.94 -6.84
N ARG A 99 13.35 -0.68 -7.27
CA ARG A 99 14.23 0.31 -6.61
C ARG A 99 13.85 0.49 -5.14
N GLN A 100 12.57 0.67 -4.84
CA GLN A 100 12.09 0.90 -3.48
C GLN A 100 12.23 -0.34 -2.61
N LEU A 101 11.90 -1.53 -3.11
CA LEU A 101 12.04 -2.76 -2.34
C LEU A 101 13.51 -3.11 -2.06
N VAL A 102 14.41 -2.91 -3.02
CA VAL A 102 15.85 -3.17 -2.81
C VAL A 102 16.48 -2.19 -1.80
N ALA A 103 16.05 -0.93 -1.82
CA ALA A 103 16.53 0.08 -0.88
C ALA A 103 15.84 0.00 0.50
N TRP A 104 14.87 -0.88 0.67
CA TRP A 104 14.06 -0.91 1.87
C TRP A 104 14.87 -1.38 3.08
N PRO A 105 14.83 -0.67 4.22
CA PRO A 105 15.52 -1.07 5.43
C PRO A 105 14.73 -2.17 6.16
N TYR A 106 14.78 -3.40 5.62
CA TYR A 106 14.05 -4.52 6.19
C TYR A 106 14.41 -4.79 7.65
N LYS A 107 13.38 -4.91 8.48
CA LYS A 107 13.55 -5.44 9.84
C LYS A 107 13.81 -6.95 9.78
N PRO A 108 14.53 -7.52 10.77
CA PRO A 108 14.64 -8.96 10.90
C PRO A 108 13.26 -9.60 11.02
N THR A 109 13.05 -10.71 10.33
CA THR A 109 11.83 -11.52 10.48
C THR A 109 11.81 -12.13 11.89
N PRO A 110 10.77 -11.90 12.71
CA PRO A 110 10.61 -12.52 14.01
C PRO A 110 10.58 -14.05 13.90
N TRP A 111 11.04 -14.72 14.96
CA TRP A 111 10.85 -16.17 15.06
C TRP A 111 9.41 -16.48 15.44
N ALA A 112 8.83 -17.47 14.75
CA ALA A 112 7.59 -18.07 15.20
C ALA A 112 7.82 -18.85 16.50
N ASN A 113 6.83 -18.83 17.39
CA ASN A 113 6.83 -19.64 18.60
C ASN A 113 6.63 -21.14 18.26
N GLU A 114 6.60 -22.00 19.27
CA GLU A 114 6.50 -23.46 19.09
C GLU A 114 5.20 -23.92 18.39
N TYR A 115 4.19 -23.05 18.30
CA TYR A 115 2.92 -23.29 17.61
C TYR A 115 2.89 -22.74 16.18
N GLY A 116 3.99 -22.13 15.71
CA GLY A 116 4.06 -21.47 14.40
C GLY A 116 3.39 -20.09 14.37
N GLU A 117 3.13 -19.49 15.53
CA GLU A 117 2.51 -18.17 15.65
C GLU A 117 3.58 -17.08 15.86
N TYR A 118 3.36 -15.90 15.30
CA TYR A 118 4.22 -14.73 15.48
C TYR A 118 3.66 -13.84 16.58
N GLU A 119 4.43 -13.65 17.65
CA GLU A 119 4.07 -12.77 18.76
C GLU A 119 4.47 -11.30 18.49
N GLU A 120 5.44 -11.10 17.61
CA GLU A 120 5.90 -9.79 17.17
C GLU A 120 5.29 -9.39 15.82
N SER A 121 5.21 -8.08 15.58
CA SER A 121 4.71 -7.54 14.31
C SER A 121 5.67 -7.83 13.16
N MET A 122 5.10 -8.22 12.02
CA MET A 122 5.81 -8.47 10.77
C MET A 122 6.03 -7.19 9.93
N ASP A 123 5.59 -6.04 10.43
CA ASP A 123 5.60 -4.77 9.70
C ASP A 123 7.04 -4.34 9.39
N GLY A 124 7.33 -4.13 8.12
CA GLY A 124 8.62 -3.75 7.58
C GLY A 124 9.61 -4.90 7.42
N THR A 125 9.17 -6.16 7.57
CA THR A 125 10.01 -7.35 7.32
C THR A 125 9.91 -7.81 5.86
N TRP A 126 10.75 -8.78 5.47
CA TRP A 126 10.68 -9.38 4.13
C TRP A 126 9.36 -10.12 3.88
N GLU A 127 8.66 -10.57 4.93
CA GLU A 127 7.40 -11.31 4.78
C GLU A 127 6.29 -10.47 4.14
N GLU A 128 6.34 -9.15 4.25
CA GLU A 128 5.40 -8.28 3.51
C GLU A 128 5.60 -8.37 1.97
N VAL A 129 6.81 -8.68 1.50
CA VAL A 129 7.09 -8.92 0.07
C VAL A 129 6.58 -10.30 -0.35
N VAL A 130 6.77 -11.31 0.50
CA VAL A 130 6.23 -12.67 0.29
C VAL A 130 4.71 -12.64 0.22
N GLU A 131 4.06 -11.98 1.18
CA GLU A 131 2.61 -11.82 1.21
C GLU A 131 2.08 -11.09 -0.03
N ALA A 132 2.82 -10.08 -0.51
CA ALA A 132 2.47 -9.37 -1.74
C ALA A 132 2.55 -10.26 -2.99
N ALA A 133 3.57 -11.12 -3.08
CA ALA A 133 3.72 -12.09 -4.16
C ALA A 133 2.61 -13.14 -4.13
N ASP A 134 2.30 -13.72 -2.96
CA ASP A 134 1.22 -14.69 -2.77
C ASP A 134 -0.16 -14.13 -3.17
N LYS A 135 -0.36 -12.82 -2.95
CA LYS A 135 -1.59 -12.11 -3.35
C LYS A 135 -1.57 -11.63 -4.80
N GLY A 136 -0.50 -11.87 -5.54
CA GLY A 136 -0.34 -11.46 -6.94
C GLY A 136 -0.21 -9.95 -7.15
N LEU A 137 0.25 -9.20 -6.14
CA LEU A 137 0.52 -7.77 -6.26
C LEU A 137 1.79 -7.50 -7.08
N ILE A 138 2.75 -8.42 -7.01
CA ILE A 138 3.96 -8.47 -7.83
C ILE A 138 4.04 -9.86 -8.46
N ASP A 139 4.76 -9.96 -9.59
CA ASP A 139 5.03 -11.25 -10.23
C ASP A 139 6.33 -11.88 -9.69
N ASP A 140 6.48 -13.19 -9.94
CA ASP A 140 7.68 -13.96 -9.54
C ASP A 140 8.98 -13.32 -10.06
N ALA A 141 8.93 -12.70 -11.24
CA ALA A 141 10.11 -12.05 -11.81
C ALA A 141 10.51 -10.78 -11.06
N ILE A 142 9.58 -10.01 -10.48
CA ILE A 142 9.89 -8.91 -9.57
C ILE A 142 10.42 -9.47 -8.26
N TYR A 143 9.73 -10.46 -7.69
CA TYR A 143 10.12 -11.08 -6.42
C TYR A 143 11.56 -11.60 -6.46
N ASP A 144 11.89 -12.41 -7.46
CA ASP A 144 13.23 -12.99 -7.65
C ASP A 144 14.30 -11.92 -7.89
N GLU A 145 13.96 -10.86 -8.62
CA GLU A 145 14.89 -9.76 -8.89
C GLU A 145 15.23 -8.99 -7.61
N VAL A 146 14.23 -8.70 -6.78
CA VAL A 146 14.44 -8.02 -5.49
C VAL A 146 15.22 -8.94 -4.56
N LEU A 147 14.81 -10.20 -4.40
CA LEU A 147 15.47 -11.18 -3.54
C LEU A 147 16.96 -11.32 -3.88
N LYS A 148 17.28 -11.42 -5.17
CA LYS A 148 18.66 -11.51 -5.65
C LYS A 148 19.49 -10.27 -5.32
N LYS A 149 18.89 -9.08 -5.35
CA LYS A 149 19.56 -7.80 -5.09
C LYS A 149 19.68 -7.45 -3.61
N THR A 150 18.81 -7.99 -2.75
CA THR A 150 18.86 -7.79 -1.30
C THR A 150 19.71 -8.83 -0.57
N ALA A 151 19.86 -10.03 -1.15
CA ALA A 151 20.69 -11.10 -0.58
C ALA A 151 22.20 -10.98 -0.91
N GLY A 152 22.60 -10.04 -1.77
CA GLY A 152 23.99 -9.77 -2.16
C GLY A 152 24.57 -8.55 -1.48
#